data_AF-A0A9D6ENJ2-F1
#
_entry.id   AF-A0A9D6ENJ2-F1
#
_cell.length_a   1.000
_cell.length_b   1.000
_cell.length_c   1.000
_cell.angle_alpha   90.00
_cell.angle_beta   90.00
_cell.angle_gamma   90.00
#
_symmetry.space_group_name_H-M   'P 1'
#
loop_
_entity.id
_entity.type
_entity.pdbx_description
1 polymer ?
#
loop_
_entity_poly.entity_id
_entity_poly.type
_entity_poly.pdbx_seq_one_letter_code
_entity_poly.pdbx_strand_id
1 'polypeptide(L)'
;MSFRVYISHSVAPHELGAIYGMAELAAKKGMEPILPDRRWQPGPPPARIQQSLRGLDAFVAVATHSGQHLEWVNAELAAAMTLGLKPQNLVSMVDEGLLVPPAGEVVTINRRDFQTTMRQAVGILERLQMDQRQRNLLAGLLLGGLIAILLASRE
;
A
#
# COMPACT_ATOMS: atom_id res chain seq x y z
N MET A 1 -5.67 -14.46 4.79
CA MET A 1 -4.35 -13.79 4.79
C MET A 1 -4.54 -12.34 5.25
N SER A 2 -3.57 -11.78 5.96
CA SER A 2 -3.58 -10.36 6.34
C SER A 2 -3.35 -9.50 5.10
N PHE A 3 -3.96 -8.32 5.05
CA PHE A 3 -3.81 -7.39 3.91
C PHE A 3 -2.49 -6.63 4.08
N ARG A 4 -1.49 -6.95 3.26
CA ARG A 4 -0.11 -6.47 3.40
C ARG A 4 0.06 -5.12 2.72
N VAL A 5 0.46 -4.12 3.51
CA VAL A 5 0.61 -2.73 3.05
C VAL A 5 2.06 -2.29 3.23
N TYR A 6 2.74 -1.98 2.14
CA TYR A 6 4.09 -1.42 2.22
C TYR A 6 4.04 0.10 2.27
N ILE A 7 4.67 0.71 3.27
CA ILE A 7 4.66 2.17 3.47
C ILE A 7 6.06 2.71 3.17
N SER A 8 6.26 3.14 1.93
CA SER A 8 7.46 3.85 1.51
C SER A 8 7.33 5.34 1.80
N HIS A 9 8.43 5.98 2.22
CA HIS A 9 8.40 7.38 2.63
C HIS A 9 9.67 8.14 2.28
N SER A 10 9.47 9.37 1.82
CA SER A 10 10.45 10.43 1.70
C SER A 10 9.93 11.61 2.52
N VAL A 11 10.25 11.61 3.82
CA VAL A 11 9.81 12.64 4.77
C VAL A 11 10.98 13.12 5.63
N ALA A 12 10.87 14.31 6.20
CA ALA A 12 11.88 14.81 7.12
C ALA A 12 11.89 14.02 8.44
N PRO A 13 13.00 13.98 9.19
CA PRO A 13 13.11 13.19 10.41
C PRO A 13 12.03 13.47 11.47
N HIS A 14 11.57 14.73 11.57
CA HIS A 14 10.52 15.11 12.52
C HIS A 14 9.11 14.65 12.10
N GLU A 15 8.92 14.28 10.84
CA GLU A 15 7.63 13.82 10.27
C GLU A 15 7.45 12.30 10.40
N LEU A 16 8.51 11.58 10.78
CA LEU A 16 8.52 10.12 10.90
C LEU A 16 7.50 9.60 11.92
N GLY A 17 7.25 10.34 13.00
CA GLY A 17 6.24 9.97 13.99
C GLY A 17 4.86 9.79 13.34
N ALA A 18 4.59 10.56 12.30
CA ALA A 18 3.35 10.51 11.55
C ALA A 18 3.28 9.25 10.65
N ILE A 19 4.40 8.84 10.05
CA ILE A 19 4.50 7.56 9.31
C ILE A 19 4.23 6.36 10.23
N TYR A 20 4.80 6.36 11.44
CA TYR A 20 4.52 5.32 12.43
C TYR A 20 3.07 5.34 12.89
N GLY A 21 2.50 6.53 13.14
CA GLY A 21 1.10 6.68 13.48
C GLY A 21 0.17 6.11 12.41
N MET A 22 0.48 6.34 11.12
CA MET A 22 -0.27 5.74 10.01
C MET A 22 -0.16 4.21 9.99
N ALA A 23 1.04 3.67 10.18
CA ALA A 23 1.22 2.21 10.26
C ALA A 23 0.41 1.62 11.42
N GLU A 24 0.43 2.25 12.60
CA GLU A 24 -0.36 1.82 13.75
C GLU A 24 -1.88 1.89 13.47
N LEU A 25 -2.34 2.96 12.82
CA LEU A 25 -3.74 3.09 12.39
C LEU A 25 -4.13 1.98 11.40
N ALA A 26 -3.26 1.65 10.45
CA ALA A 26 -3.51 0.56 9.51
C ALA A 26 -3.55 -0.81 10.23
N ALA A 27 -2.64 -1.05 11.17
CA ALA A 27 -2.63 -2.27 11.98
C ALA A 27 -3.91 -2.42 12.82
N LYS A 28 -4.42 -1.32 13.42
CA LYS A 28 -5.69 -1.30 14.15
C LYS A 28 -6.90 -1.67 13.28
N LYS A 29 -6.79 -1.54 11.96
CA LYS A 29 -7.80 -1.95 10.98
C LYS A 29 -7.61 -3.38 10.46
N GLY A 30 -6.69 -4.15 11.06
CA GLY A 30 -6.45 -5.54 10.68
C GLY A 30 -5.67 -5.70 9.36
N MET A 31 -4.86 -4.70 9.01
CA MET A 31 -3.85 -4.79 7.96
C MET A 31 -2.48 -5.14 8.54
N GLU A 32 -1.56 -5.58 7.69
CA GLU A 32 -0.15 -5.82 8.05
C GLU A 32 0.72 -4.72 7.41
N PRO A 33 0.99 -3.62 8.14
CA PRO A 33 1.86 -2.57 7.64
C PRO A 33 3.32 -3.03 7.68
N ILE A 34 4.03 -2.77 6.59
CA ILE A 34 5.46 -3.04 6.42
C ILE A 34 6.14 -1.69 6.27
N LEU A 35 6.96 -1.33 7.27
CA LEU A 35 7.82 -0.16 7.23
C LEU A 35 9.25 -0.61 6.92
N PRO A 36 9.84 -0.23 5.79
CA PRO A 36 11.22 -0.54 5.51
C PRO A 36 12.17 0.22 6.44
N ASP A 37 13.37 -0.33 6.60
CA ASP A 37 14.43 0.42 7.27
C ASP A 37 14.90 1.62 6.45
N ARG A 38 15.50 2.59 7.15
CA ARG A 38 15.89 3.89 6.58
C ARG A 38 17.25 3.88 5.90
N ARG A 39 17.73 2.71 5.44
CA ARG A 39 18.99 2.64 4.68
C ARG A 39 18.71 2.94 3.22
N TRP A 40 18.31 4.18 2.96
CA TRP A 40 18.04 4.69 1.63
C TRP A 40 19.31 4.67 0.79
N GLN A 41 19.22 4.12 -0.41
CA GLN A 41 20.36 3.99 -1.33
C GLN A 41 19.92 4.44 -2.72
N PRO A 42 20.75 5.13 -3.50
CA PRO A 42 20.45 5.36 -4.90
C PRO A 42 20.34 4.00 -5.65
N GLY A 43 19.35 3.87 -6.53
CA GLY A 43 19.21 2.71 -7.41
C GLY A 43 18.24 1.62 -6.92
N PRO A 44 18.36 0.38 -7.45
CA PRO A 44 17.41 -0.70 -7.19
C PRO A 44 17.39 -1.11 -5.70
N PRO A 45 16.21 -1.39 -5.12
CA PRO A 45 16.13 -1.87 -3.75
C PRO A 45 16.89 -3.19 -3.56
N PRO A 46 17.58 -3.40 -2.43
CA PRO A 46 18.30 -4.64 -2.17
C PRO A 46 17.33 -5.82 -2.01
N ALA A 47 17.84 -7.05 -2.18
CA ALA A 47 17.03 -8.28 -2.15
C ALA A 47 16.11 -8.41 -0.92
N ARG A 48 16.57 -7.97 0.26
CA ARG A 48 15.76 -7.94 1.49
C ARG A 48 14.50 -7.07 1.36
N ILE A 49 14.62 -5.90 0.73
CA ILE A 49 13.49 -4.99 0.49
C ILE A 49 12.60 -5.58 -0.58
N GLN A 50 13.18 -6.11 -1.67
CA GLN A 50 12.41 -6.79 -2.70
C GLN A 50 11.58 -7.96 -2.16
N GLN A 51 12.10 -8.69 -1.17
CA GLN A 51 11.35 -9.76 -0.50
C GLN A 51 10.13 -9.20 0.25
N SER A 52 10.28 -8.07 0.94
CA SER A 52 9.15 -7.36 1.57
C SER A 52 8.12 -6.86 0.55
N LEU A 53 8.56 -6.49 -0.65
CA LEU A 53 7.71 -6.01 -1.75
C LEU A 53 6.95 -7.11 -2.50
N ARG A 54 7.29 -8.40 -2.31
CA ARG A 54 6.58 -9.51 -2.96
C ARG A 54 5.22 -9.75 -2.31
N GLY A 55 4.20 -9.94 -3.13
CA GLY A 55 2.85 -10.31 -2.66
C GLY A 55 2.24 -9.24 -1.76
N LEU A 56 2.47 -7.97 -2.10
CA LEU A 56 1.79 -6.84 -1.47
C LEU A 56 0.37 -6.72 -1.99
N ASP A 57 -0.55 -6.39 -1.09
CA ASP A 57 -1.92 -6.07 -1.48
C ASP A 57 -2.06 -4.58 -1.79
N ALA A 58 -1.30 -3.71 -1.09
CA ALA A 58 -1.24 -2.28 -1.36
C ALA A 58 0.14 -1.66 -1.10
N PHE A 59 0.38 -0.52 -1.70
CA PHE A 59 1.58 0.30 -1.51
C PHE A 59 1.18 1.73 -1.19
N VAL A 60 1.80 2.32 -0.16
CA VAL A 60 1.65 3.73 0.20
C VAL A 60 2.96 4.44 -0.09
N ALA A 61 2.91 5.43 -0.99
CA ALA A 61 4.03 6.29 -1.31
C ALA A 61 3.84 7.63 -0.60
N VAL A 62 4.62 7.92 0.45
CA VAL A 62 4.57 9.20 1.15
C VAL A 62 5.73 10.09 0.70
N ALA A 63 5.44 11.30 0.21
CA ALA A 63 6.49 12.25 -0.14
C ALA A 63 6.14 13.67 0.31
N THR A 64 7.09 14.32 0.97
CA THR A 64 6.99 15.72 1.41
C THR A 64 8.03 16.58 0.71
N HIS A 65 7.81 17.90 0.64
CA HIS A 65 8.84 18.83 0.15
C HIS A 65 10.12 18.79 1.02
N SER A 66 9.96 18.44 2.29
CA SER A 66 11.05 18.31 3.25
C SER A 66 11.78 16.95 3.13
N GLY A 67 11.24 16.01 2.34
CA GLY A 67 11.83 14.71 2.09
C GLY A 67 12.93 14.75 1.04
N GLN A 68 14.00 13.99 1.26
CA GLN A 68 15.18 13.98 0.39
C GLN A 68 15.34 12.67 -0.40
N HIS A 69 14.37 11.76 -0.30
CA HIS A 69 14.52 10.37 -0.77
C HIS A 69 13.39 9.96 -1.73
N LEU A 70 12.84 10.91 -2.50
CA LEU A 70 11.77 10.63 -3.47
C LEU A 70 12.21 9.61 -4.53
N GLU A 71 13.47 9.69 -4.98
CA GLU A 71 14.03 8.72 -5.91
C GLU A 71 13.99 7.29 -5.36
N TRP A 72 14.22 7.13 -4.06
CA TRP A 72 14.12 5.83 -3.40
C TRP A 72 12.67 5.32 -3.35
N VAL A 73 11.72 6.18 -2.99
CA VAL A 73 10.29 5.84 -3.00
C VAL A 73 9.85 5.36 -4.39
N ASN A 74 10.31 6.05 -5.43
CA ASN A 74 10.05 5.68 -6.82
C ASN A 74 10.70 4.35 -7.20
N ALA A 75 11.93 4.07 -6.74
CA ALA A 75 12.61 2.81 -6.99
C ALA A 75 11.90 1.62 -6.30
N GLU A 76 11.44 1.80 -5.06
CA GLU A 76 10.64 0.79 -4.35
C GLU A 76 9.29 0.55 -5.03
N LEU A 77 8.61 1.62 -5.47
CA LEU A 77 7.36 1.50 -6.20
C LEU A 77 7.55 0.77 -7.53
N ALA A 78 8.58 1.13 -8.31
CA ALA A 78 8.89 0.47 -9.58
C ALA A 78 9.19 -1.03 -9.39
N ALA A 79 9.93 -1.37 -8.33
CA ALA A 79 10.18 -2.77 -7.96
C ALA A 79 8.88 -3.50 -7.57
N ALA A 80 8.02 -2.86 -6.77
CA ALA A 80 6.73 -3.43 -6.38
C ALA A 80 5.83 -3.72 -7.59
N MET A 81 5.73 -2.77 -8.54
CA MET A 81 4.99 -2.93 -9.78
C MET A 81 5.53 -4.10 -10.62
N THR A 82 6.86 -4.21 -10.73
CA THR A 82 7.52 -5.33 -11.44
C THR A 82 7.22 -6.67 -10.78
N LEU A 83 7.03 -6.69 -9.45
CA LEU A 83 6.66 -7.88 -8.67
C LEU A 83 5.15 -8.16 -8.64
N GLY A 84 4.34 -7.41 -9.40
CA GLY A 84 2.92 -7.68 -9.61
C GLY A 84 1.96 -6.80 -8.80
N LEU A 85 2.45 -5.75 -8.12
CA LEU A 85 1.55 -4.74 -7.55
C LEU A 85 0.73 -4.09 -8.68
N LYS A 86 -0.58 -3.99 -8.49
CA LYS A 86 -1.47 -3.33 -9.46
C LYS A 86 -1.45 -1.81 -9.23
N PRO A 87 -1.43 -0.99 -10.29
CA PRO A 87 -1.46 0.47 -10.17
C PRO A 87 -2.61 1.03 -9.30
N GLN A 88 -3.79 0.41 -9.38
CA GLN A 88 -4.95 0.78 -8.57
C GLN A 88 -4.80 0.55 -7.05
N ASN A 89 -3.79 -0.23 -6.63
CA ASN A 89 -3.52 -0.53 -5.23
C ASN A 89 -2.43 0.40 -4.64
N LEU A 90 -2.07 1.45 -5.38
CA LEU A 90 -1.20 2.53 -4.91
C LEU A 90 -2.03 3.61 -4.21
N VAL A 91 -1.54 4.08 -3.07
CA VAL A 91 -2.03 5.29 -2.40
C VAL A 91 -0.87 6.25 -2.27
N SER A 92 -0.94 7.39 -2.95
CA SER A 92 0.09 8.43 -2.88
C SER A 92 -0.32 9.49 -1.86
N MET A 93 0.52 9.75 -0.86
CA MET A 93 0.33 10.82 0.11
C MET A 93 1.39 11.88 -0.10
N VAL A 94 1.01 13.04 -0.66
CA VAL A 94 1.99 14.05 -1.05
C VAL A 94 1.59 15.46 -0.69
N ASP A 95 2.58 16.33 -0.51
CA ASP A 95 2.31 17.75 -0.43
C ASP A 95 1.70 18.29 -1.73
N GLU A 96 0.93 19.37 -1.59
CA GLU A 96 0.37 20.09 -2.72
C GLU A 96 1.49 20.56 -3.68
N GLY A 97 1.35 20.23 -4.96
CA GLY A 97 2.32 20.61 -6.00
C GLY A 97 3.44 19.58 -6.25
N LEU A 98 3.57 18.53 -5.45
CA LEU A 98 4.48 17.43 -5.76
C LEU A 98 3.87 16.52 -6.83
N LEU A 99 4.64 16.29 -7.90
CA LEU A 99 4.28 15.35 -8.95
C LEU A 99 4.50 13.91 -8.47
N VAL A 100 3.45 13.11 -8.53
CA VAL A 100 3.49 11.66 -8.29
C VAL A 100 3.14 10.90 -9.55
N PRO A 101 3.55 9.62 -9.66
CA PRO A 101 3.05 8.75 -10.73
C PRO A 101 1.52 8.82 -10.79
N PRO A 102 0.91 8.86 -12.00
CA PRO A 102 -0.54 9.04 -12.18
C PRO A 102 -1.36 7.78 -11.85
N ALA A 103 -0.87 6.94 -10.93
CA ALA A 103 -1.43 5.65 -10.58
C ALA A 103 -2.05 5.71 -9.17
N GLY A 104 -3.19 5.02 -9.03
CA GLY A 104 -3.87 4.87 -7.74
C GLY A 104 -4.55 6.15 -7.25
N GLU A 105 -4.89 6.16 -5.97
CA GLU A 105 -5.52 7.32 -5.33
C GLU A 105 -4.46 8.26 -4.75
N VAL A 106 -4.70 9.57 -4.83
CA VAL A 106 -3.81 10.60 -4.30
C VAL A 106 -4.48 11.32 -3.14
N VAL A 107 -3.77 11.44 -2.03
CA VAL A 107 -4.15 12.17 -0.82
C VAL A 107 -3.19 13.33 -0.63
N THR A 108 -3.68 14.55 -0.75
CA THR A 108 -2.87 15.74 -0.48
C THR A 108 -2.66 15.92 1.03
N ILE A 109 -1.42 16.10 1.45
CA ILE A 109 -1.04 16.28 2.84
C ILE A 109 -1.51 17.64 3.35
N ASN A 110 -2.39 17.62 4.34
CA ASN A 110 -2.75 18.81 5.08
C ASN A 110 -1.81 18.97 6.28
N ARG A 111 -0.86 19.90 6.18
CA ARG A 111 0.14 20.18 7.21
C ARG A 111 -0.44 20.67 8.54
N ARG A 112 -1.63 21.27 8.51
CA ARG A 112 -2.33 21.75 9.70
C ARG A 112 -3.13 20.65 10.40
N ASP A 113 -3.45 19.58 9.68
CA ASP A 113 -4.22 18.44 10.18
C ASP A 113 -3.75 17.13 9.55
N PHE A 114 -2.55 16.73 9.93
CA PHE A 114 -1.95 15.48 9.44
C PHE A 114 -2.74 14.24 9.87
N GLN A 115 -3.44 14.32 11.00
CA GLN A 115 -4.27 13.23 11.51
C GLN A 115 -5.41 12.90 10.54
N THR A 116 -6.08 13.91 10.00
CA THR A 116 -7.12 13.70 8.98
C THR A 116 -6.54 13.14 7.69
N THR A 117 -5.37 13.62 7.25
CA THR A 117 -4.67 13.04 6.09
C THR A 117 -4.36 11.55 6.29
N MET A 118 -3.83 11.15 7.45
CA MET A 118 -3.57 9.73 7.75
C MET A 118 -4.86 8.90 7.74
N ARG A 119 -5.93 9.41 8.36
CA ARG A 119 -7.23 8.70 8.39
C ARG A 119 -7.81 8.52 6.99
N GLN A 120 -7.66 9.51 6.12
CA GLN A 120 -8.09 9.41 4.73
C GLN A 120 -7.31 8.33 3.98
N ALA A 121 -5.98 8.32 4.10
CA ALA A 121 -5.15 7.30 3.46
C ALA A 121 -5.47 5.89 3.98
N VAL A 122 -5.61 5.71 5.29
CA VAL A 122 -6.00 4.42 5.90
C VAL A 122 -7.41 4.02 5.49
N GLY A 123 -8.34 4.96 5.34
CA GLY A 123 -9.69 4.71 4.84
C GLY A 123 -9.70 4.19 3.40
N ILE A 124 -8.80 4.71 2.54
CA ILE A 124 -8.61 4.18 1.18
C ILE A 124 -8.12 2.73 1.25
N LEU A 125 -7.12 2.44 2.08
CA LEU A 125 -6.60 1.07 2.26
C LEU A 125 -7.67 0.10 2.79
N GLU A 126 -8.52 0.56 3.70
CA GLU A 126 -9.66 -0.22 4.23
C GLU A 126 -10.64 -0.58 3.11
N ARG A 127 -10.96 0.36 2.21
CA ARG A 127 -11.78 0.06 1.02
C ARG A 127 -11.12 -0.97 0.10
N LEU A 128 -9.82 -0.81 -0.20
CA LEU A 128 -9.08 -1.77 -1.03
C LEU A 128 -9.07 -3.17 -0.40
N GLN A 129 -8.93 -3.27 0.91
CA GLN A 129 -9.03 -4.53 1.64
C GLN A 129 -10.42 -5.15 1.51
N MET A 130 -11.49 -4.36 1.67
CA MET A 130 -12.86 -4.84 1.55
C MET A 130 -13.15 -5.34 0.13
N ASP A 131 -12.72 -4.60 -0.90
CA ASP A 131 -12.88 -4.98 -2.30
C ASP A 131 -12.17 -6.30 -2.61
N GLN A 132 -10.96 -6.49 -2.10
CA GLN A 132 -10.22 -7.75 -2.28
C GLN A 132 -10.93 -8.92 -1.59
N ARG A 133 -11.44 -8.71 -0.37
CA ARG A 133 -12.20 -9.74 0.36
C ARG A 133 -13.47 -10.14 -0.40
N GLN A 134 -14.22 -9.17 -0.92
CA GLN A 134 -15.43 -9.43 -1.71
C GLN A 134 -15.11 -10.23 -2.98
N ARG A 135 -14.07 -9.86 -3.74
CA ARG A 135 -13.64 -10.61 -4.93
C ARG A 135 -13.27 -12.05 -4.61
N ASN A 136 -12.56 -12.27 -3.50
CA ASN A 136 -12.17 -13.62 -3.08
C ASN A 136 -13.38 -14.48 -2.66
N LEU A 137 -14.36 -13.88 -1.97
CA LEU A 137 -15.61 -14.58 -1.61
C LEU A 137 -16.41 -14.98 -2.84
N LEU A 138 -16.57 -14.07 -3.81
CA LEU A 138 -17.28 -14.37 -5.06
C LEU A 138 -16.57 -15.46 -5.88
N ALA A 139 -15.24 -15.41 -5.98
CA ALA A 139 -14.46 -16.44 -6.65
C ALA A 139 -14.63 -17.81 -5.96
N GLY A 140 -14.63 -17.84 -4.63
CA GLY A 140 -14.86 -19.06 -3.85
C GLY A 140 -16.26 -19.65 -4.06
N LEU A 141 -17.30 -18.80 -4.10
CA LEU A 141 -18.67 -19.24 -4.37
C LEU A 141 -18.82 -19.85 -5.76
N LEU A 142 -18.20 -19.24 -6.78
CA LEU A 142 -18.24 -19.78 -8.15
C LEU A 142 -17.56 -21.14 -8.25
N LEU A 143 -16.37 -21.29 -7.67
CA LEU A 143 -15.65 -22.57 -7.63
C LEU A 143 -16.44 -23.65 -6.85
N GLY A 144 -16.96 -23.30 -5.67
CA GLY A 144 -17.76 -24.21 -4.86
C GLY A 144 -19.06 -24.64 -5.55
N GLY A 145 -19.74 -23.70 -6.21
CA GLY A 145 -20.94 -23.98 -7.00
C GLY A 145 -20.67 -24.90 -8.18
N LEU A 146 -19.56 -24.70 -8.91
CA LEU A 146 -19.18 -25.55 -10.04
C LEU A 146 -18.87 -26.99 -9.59
N ILE A 147 -18.17 -27.14 -8.45
CA ILE A 147 -17.88 -28.46 -7.86
C ILE A 147 -19.17 -29.15 -7.43
N ALA A 148 -20.09 -28.43 -6.78
CA ALA A 148 -21.38 -28.97 -6.35
C ALA A 148 -22.22 -29.46 -7.55
N ILE A 149 -22.25 -28.69 -8.65
CA ILE A 149 -22.94 -29.09 -9.89
C ILE A 149 -22.29 -30.34 -10.50
N LEU A 150 -20.95 -30.41 -10.55
CA LEU A 150 -20.24 -31.57 -11.08
C LEU A 150 -20.44 -32.84 -10.25
N LEU A 151 -20.60 -32.71 -8.93
CA LEU A 151 -20.93 -33.82 -8.04
C LEU A 151 -22.38 -34.27 -8.23
N ALA A 152 -23.32 -33.33 -8.29
CA ALA A 152 -24.74 -33.62 -8.52
C ALA A 152 -25.02 -34.22 -9.92
N SER A 153 -24.18 -33.94 -10.92
CA SER A 153 -24.33 -34.50 -12.28
C SER A 153 -23.73 -35.89 -12.47
N ARG A 154 -23.11 -36.47 -11.42
CA ARG A 154 -22.51 -37.81 -11.44
C ARG A 154 -23.33 -38.87 -10.69
N GLU A 155 -24.43 -38.47 -10.07
CA GLU A 155 -25.50 -39.35 -9.56
C GLU A 155 -26.58 -39.53 -10.63
#